data_AF-A0ABD6VYC4-F1
#
_entry.id   AF-A0ABD6VYC4-F1
#
_cell.length_a   1.000
_cell.length_b   1.000
_cell.length_c   1.000
_cell.angle_alpha   90.00
_cell.angle_beta   90.00
_cell.angle_gamma   90.00
#
_symmetry.space_group_name_H-M   'P 1'
#
loop_
_entity.id
_entity.type
_entity.pdbx_description
1 polymer ?
#
loop_
_entity_poly.entity_id
_entity_poly.type
_entity_poly.pdbx_seq_one_letter_code
_entity_poly.pdbx_strand_id
1 'polypeptide(L)'
;MAFLIHIDVKWGGRPVEYREIAREYIEELGGRKNIANIVDCATRIRAEVNDVESIAPVERFKETGSINLAVHGNMVQVVVGLSAPQILESMREQLGSKIDTDALDEYGLTPDEERARILFESLGIPENINSVSVLGTDVVVQVSDINWVDPFDIMLQLDIGIEGIRKVDNRVYITIPNPVLIAKELNMLINKSKKQ
;
A
#
# COMPACT_ATOMS: atom_id res chain seq x y z
N MET A 1 7.15 -28.60 -3.19
CA MET A 1 7.05 -27.77 -1.97
C MET A 1 7.55 -26.39 -2.31
N ALA A 2 6.66 -25.50 -2.76
CA ALA A 2 7.01 -24.11 -3.02
C ALA A 2 7.24 -23.42 -1.67
N PHE A 3 8.50 -23.14 -1.35
CA PHE A 3 8.86 -22.21 -0.30
C PHE A 3 8.42 -20.82 -0.77
N LEU A 4 7.32 -20.30 -0.22
CA LEU A 4 7.07 -18.86 -0.26
C LEU A 4 8.17 -18.20 0.58
N ILE A 5 9.15 -17.62 -0.10
CA ILE A 5 10.13 -16.74 0.52
C ILE A 5 9.35 -15.47 0.85
N HIS A 6 8.89 -15.35 2.10
CA HIS A 6 8.44 -14.05 2.61
C HIS A 6 9.65 -13.11 2.48
N ILE A 7 9.50 -12.05 1.70
CA ILE A 7 10.47 -10.94 1.73
C ILE A 7 10.21 -10.22 3.05
N ASP A 8 10.74 -10.78 4.14
CA ASP A 8 10.97 -10.02 5.35
C ASP A 8 12.14 -9.08 5.05
N VAL A 9 11.84 -7.78 5.02
CA VAL A 9 12.85 -6.72 5.06
C VAL A 9 13.84 -7.10 6.15
N LYS A 10 15.13 -7.25 5.82
CA LYS A 10 16.13 -7.75 6.77
C LYS A 10 16.45 -6.70 7.83
N TRP A 11 15.71 -6.73 8.93
CA TRP A 11 15.95 -5.93 10.13
C TRP A 11 17.10 -6.49 10.97
N GLY A 12 18.34 -6.35 10.51
CA GLY A 12 19.54 -6.41 11.37
C GLY A 12 19.63 -7.56 12.41
N GLY A 13 19.02 -8.73 12.18
CA GLY A 13 19.04 -9.87 13.09
C GLY A 13 18.24 -9.72 14.40
N ARG A 14 17.30 -8.77 14.53
CA ARG A 14 16.40 -8.69 15.70
C ARG A 14 15.03 -9.33 15.40
N PRO A 15 14.35 -9.94 16.41
CA PRO A 15 12.96 -10.34 16.27
C PRO A 15 12.09 -9.14 15.90
N VAL A 16 11.21 -9.31 14.90
CA VAL A 16 10.29 -8.25 14.47
C VAL A 16 9.15 -8.16 15.50
N GLU A 17 9.21 -7.15 16.34
CA GLU A 17 8.14 -6.85 17.30
C GLU A 17 7.17 -5.86 16.66
N TYR A 18 6.14 -6.35 15.95
CA TYR A 18 5.14 -5.51 15.26
C TYR A 18 4.48 -4.48 16.18
N ARG A 19 4.36 -4.81 17.46
CA ARG A 19 3.85 -3.90 18.49
C ARG A 19 4.75 -2.68 18.71
N GLU A 20 6.07 -2.87 18.68
CA GLU A 20 7.06 -1.79 18.81
C GLU A 20 7.05 -0.91 17.57
N ILE A 21 7.08 -1.52 16.38
CA ILE A 21 6.98 -0.81 15.09
C ILE A 21 5.69 0.02 15.01
N ALA A 22 4.57 -0.57 15.40
CA ALA A 22 3.29 0.14 15.46
C ALA A 22 3.33 1.33 16.44
N ARG A 23 3.98 1.19 17.59
CA ARG A 23 4.14 2.29 18.55
C ARG A 23 4.96 3.42 17.93
N GLU A 24 6.07 3.09 17.26
CA GLU A 24 6.93 4.06 16.58
C GLU A 24 6.16 4.79 15.48
N TYR A 25 5.46 4.08 14.58
CA TYR A 25 4.65 4.75 13.56
C TYR A 25 3.53 5.61 14.13
N ILE A 26 2.90 5.22 15.24
CA ILE A 26 1.92 6.08 15.91
C ILE A 26 2.57 7.38 16.40
N GLU A 27 3.77 7.32 16.97
CA GLU A 27 4.51 8.49 17.42
C GLU A 27 4.96 9.37 16.24
N GLU A 28 5.47 8.75 15.18
CA GLU A 28 5.90 9.43 13.96
C GLU A 28 4.75 10.10 13.20
N LEU A 29 3.54 9.55 13.29
CA LEU A 29 2.32 10.18 12.78
C LEU A 29 1.81 11.35 13.66
N GLY A 30 2.58 11.81 14.65
CA GLY A 30 2.18 12.91 15.55
C GLY A 30 1.39 12.43 16.78
N GLY A 31 1.39 11.13 17.06
CA GLY A 31 0.72 10.51 18.19
C GLY A 31 -0.77 10.23 17.94
N ARG A 32 -1.39 9.48 18.87
CA ARG A 32 -2.78 9.03 18.76
C ARG A 32 -3.79 10.12 18.40
N LYS A 33 -3.66 11.31 19.00
CA LYS A 33 -4.62 12.41 18.78
C LYS A 33 -4.54 12.97 17.37
N ASN A 34 -3.42 12.78 16.69
CA ASN A 34 -3.26 13.24 15.31
C ASN A 34 -3.85 12.24 14.31
N ILE A 35 -3.94 10.95 14.65
CA ILE A 35 -4.49 9.92 13.75
C ILE A 35 -6.02 9.97 13.83
N ALA A 36 -6.66 10.38 12.74
CA ALA A 36 -8.11 10.42 12.59
C ALA A 36 -8.67 9.05 12.19
N ASN A 37 -8.01 8.37 11.24
CA ASN A 37 -8.42 7.07 10.74
C ASN A 37 -7.24 6.27 10.17
N ILE A 38 -7.39 4.94 10.08
CA ILE A 38 -6.44 4.04 9.44
C ILE A 38 -7.19 3.07 8.50
N VAL A 39 -6.68 2.93 7.27
CA VAL A 39 -7.27 2.08 6.21
C VAL A 39 -6.44 0.80 6.02
N ASP A 40 -7.12 -0.32 5.81
CA ASP A 40 -6.48 -1.61 5.55
C ASP A 40 -5.86 -1.67 4.15
N CYS A 41 -4.61 -2.11 4.10
CA CYS A 41 -3.80 -2.21 2.89
C CYS A 41 -2.85 -3.41 3.02
N ALA A 42 -2.51 -4.02 1.90
CA ALA A 42 -1.61 -5.16 1.79
C ALA A 42 -0.14 -4.76 2.05
N THR A 43 0.26 -3.56 1.63
CA THR A 43 1.69 -3.17 1.67
C THR A 43 1.97 -1.79 2.29
N ARG A 44 0.92 -1.11 2.75
CA ARG A 44 1.00 0.28 3.24
C ARG A 44 0.26 0.45 4.55
N ILE A 45 0.70 1.41 5.35
CA ILE A 45 -0.10 2.01 6.41
C ILE A 45 -0.66 3.31 5.84
N ARG A 46 -1.97 3.37 5.65
CA ARG A 46 -2.67 4.58 5.22
C ARG A 46 -3.38 5.19 6.41
N ALA A 47 -2.87 6.33 6.86
CA ALA A 47 -3.41 7.06 7.99
C ALA A 47 -3.92 8.42 7.53
N GLU A 48 -5.18 8.71 7.85
CA GLU A 48 -5.69 10.07 7.78
C GLU A 48 -5.27 10.79 9.08
N VAL A 49 -4.61 11.94 8.94
CA VAL A 49 -4.14 12.75 10.07
C VAL A 49 -4.87 14.08 10.18
N ASN A 50 -4.97 14.61 11.40
CA ASN A 50 -5.59 15.90 11.67
C ASN A 50 -4.66 17.08 11.33
N ASP A 51 -3.35 16.89 11.51
CA ASP A 51 -2.30 17.87 11.29
C ASP A 51 -1.05 17.23 10.68
N VAL A 52 -0.82 17.51 9.40
CA VAL A 52 0.32 17.01 8.62
C VAL A 52 1.63 17.65 9.09
N GLU A 53 1.61 18.86 9.63
CA GLU A 53 2.85 19.53 10.09
C GLU A 53 3.42 18.89 11.36
N SER A 54 2.60 18.10 12.07
CA SER A 54 3.01 17.40 13.30
C SER A 54 3.67 16.04 13.07
N ILE A 55 3.73 15.55 11.82
CA ILE A 55 4.35 14.26 11.51
C ILE A 55 5.88 14.37 11.49
N ALA A 56 6.55 13.27 11.79
CA ALA A 56 8.00 13.16 11.74
C ALA A 56 8.54 13.28 10.29
N PRO A 57 9.81 13.66 10.10
CA PRO A 57 10.42 13.66 8.77
C PRO A 57 10.59 12.23 8.23
N VAL A 58 10.62 12.07 6.91
CA VAL A 58 10.68 10.77 6.21
C VAL A 58 11.83 9.87 6.67
N GLU A 59 12.94 10.47 7.10
CA GLU A 59 14.11 9.75 7.62
C GLU A 59 13.76 8.92 8.86
N ARG A 60 12.87 9.39 9.72
CA ARG A 60 12.42 8.65 10.91
C ARG A 60 11.65 7.40 10.53
N PHE A 61 10.67 7.56 9.63
CA PHE A 61 9.92 6.42 9.09
C PHE A 61 10.85 5.41 8.43
N LYS A 62 11.97 5.82 7.80
CA LYS A 62 12.96 4.90 7.21
C LYS A 62 13.90 4.26 8.25
N GLU A 63 14.11 4.89 9.40
CA GLU A 63 14.83 4.28 10.53
C GLU A 63 13.97 3.18 11.19
N THR A 64 12.68 3.45 11.39
CA THR A 64 11.66 2.47 11.76
C THR A 64 11.36 1.49 10.62
N GLY A 65 11.84 1.84 9.40
CA GLY A 65 12.06 1.09 8.16
C GLY A 65 10.86 0.79 7.27
N SER A 66 10.08 1.84 7.08
CA SER A 66 9.39 2.05 5.82
C SER A 66 10.37 2.05 4.64
N ILE A 67 9.87 1.56 3.52
CA ILE A 67 10.50 1.68 2.20
C ILE A 67 10.37 3.13 1.71
N ASN A 68 9.18 3.73 1.89
CA ASN A 68 8.88 5.08 1.45
C ASN A 68 7.76 5.73 2.27
N LEU A 69 7.67 7.05 2.19
CA LEU A 69 6.57 7.85 2.73
C LEU A 69 6.01 8.73 1.60
N ALA A 70 4.69 8.75 1.44
CA ALA A 70 3.98 9.69 0.57
C ALA A 70 2.90 10.43 1.36
N VAL A 71 2.70 11.71 1.06
CA VAL A 71 1.72 12.56 1.74
C VAL A 71 0.87 13.26 0.69
N HIS A 72 -0.45 13.08 0.77
CA HIS A 72 -1.42 13.66 -0.14
C HIS A 72 -2.54 14.34 0.67
N GLY A 73 -2.44 15.66 0.85
CA GLY A 73 -3.27 16.37 1.81
C GLY A 73 -3.07 15.77 3.21
N ASN A 74 -4.16 15.38 3.85
CA ASN A 74 -4.14 14.75 5.19
C ASN A 74 -3.93 13.23 5.16
N MET A 75 -3.79 12.62 3.99
CA MET A 75 -3.54 11.19 3.86
C MET A 75 -2.03 10.92 3.84
N VAL A 76 -1.54 10.25 4.87
CA VAL A 76 -0.15 9.79 4.98
C VAL A 76 -0.09 8.31 4.61
N GLN A 77 0.82 7.95 3.70
CA GLN A 77 1.04 6.58 3.24
C GLN A 77 2.46 6.15 3.57
N VAL A 78 2.60 5.22 4.51
CA VAL A 78 3.88 4.59 4.86
C VAL A 78 3.97 3.25 4.12
N VAL A 79 4.87 3.13 3.15
CA VAL A 79 5.08 1.88 2.41
C VAL A 79 6.01 0.99 3.23
N VAL A 80 5.53 -0.15 3.72
CA VAL A 80 6.27 -1.05 4.62
C VAL A 80 6.45 -2.47 4.07
N GLY A 81 5.73 -2.81 2.99
CA GLY A 81 5.72 -4.16 2.41
C GLY A 81 4.71 -5.08 3.11
N LEU A 82 4.86 -6.40 2.91
CA LEU A 82 3.87 -7.42 3.28
C LEU A 82 3.61 -7.54 4.80
N SER A 83 4.40 -6.85 5.64
CA SER A 83 4.17 -6.74 7.08
C SER A 83 3.09 -5.71 7.45
N ALA A 84 2.54 -4.97 6.48
CA ALA A 84 1.56 -3.91 6.75
C ALA A 84 0.34 -4.40 7.56
N PRO A 85 -0.30 -5.55 7.25
CA PRO A 85 -1.47 -6.01 8.00
C PRO A 85 -1.16 -6.25 9.48
N GLN A 86 -0.01 -6.85 9.82
CA GLN A 86 0.37 -7.14 11.20
C GLN A 86 0.70 -5.87 11.99
N ILE A 87 1.31 -4.88 11.32
CA ILE A 87 1.58 -3.58 11.93
C ILE A 87 0.27 -2.82 12.15
N LEU A 88 -0.62 -2.80 11.16
CA LEU A 88 -1.95 -2.17 11.24
C LEU A 88 -2.77 -2.75 12.39
N GLU A 89 -2.81 -4.08 12.53
CA GLU A 89 -3.49 -4.72 13.66
C GLU A 89 -2.90 -4.25 15.00
N SER A 90 -1.58 -4.26 15.12
CA SER A 90 -0.88 -3.77 16.31
C SER A 90 -1.13 -2.27 16.59
N MET A 91 -1.33 -1.47 15.54
CA MET A 91 -1.72 -0.06 15.67
C MET A 91 -3.16 0.06 16.16
N ARG A 92 -4.10 -0.71 15.61
CA ARG A 92 -5.52 -0.70 16.01
C ARG A 92 -5.70 -1.07 17.47
N GLU A 93 -5.03 -2.13 17.92
CA GLU A 93 -5.01 -2.54 19.33
C GLU A 93 -4.54 -1.39 20.23
N GLN A 94 -3.44 -0.75 19.85
CA GLN A 94 -2.90 0.36 20.62
C GLN A 94 -3.86 1.54 20.60
N LEU A 95 -4.36 1.95 19.45
CA LEU A 95 -5.29 3.07 19.26
C LEU A 95 -6.66 2.87 19.91
N GLY A 96 -6.94 1.67 20.45
CA GLY A 96 -8.19 1.38 21.16
C GLY A 96 -9.40 1.40 20.22
N SER A 97 -9.15 1.24 18.92
CA SER A 97 -10.20 1.10 17.93
C SER A 97 -10.80 -0.29 18.07
N LYS A 98 -12.13 -0.40 18.05
CA LYS A 98 -12.77 -1.72 17.97
C LYS A 98 -12.28 -2.38 16.69
N ILE A 99 -11.81 -3.61 16.81
CA ILE A 99 -11.47 -4.45 15.67
C ILE A 99 -12.79 -4.77 15.00
N ASP A 100 -13.15 -4.05 13.94
CA ASP A 100 -14.11 -4.57 12.98
C ASP A 100 -13.36 -5.66 12.20
N THR A 101 -13.50 -6.90 12.68
CA THR A 101 -12.91 -8.13 12.11
C THR A 101 -13.39 -8.47 10.69
N ASP A 102 -14.17 -7.59 10.05
CA ASP A 102 -14.62 -7.78 8.67
C ASP A 102 -13.47 -7.60 7.65
N ALA A 103 -12.26 -7.22 8.10
CA ALA A 103 -11.08 -7.03 7.25
C ALA A 103 -10.26 -8.29 6.94
N LEU A 104 -10.67 -9.49 7.38
CA LEU A 104 -9.96 -10.75 7.11
C LEU A 104 -10.55 -11.57 5.94
N ASP A 105 -11.13 -10.90 4.94
CA ASP A 105 -11.47 -11.49 3.63
C ASP A 105 -10.22 -11.80 2.76
N GLU A 106 -9.01 -11.60 3.29
CA GLU A 106 -7.74 -11.72 2.56
C GLU A 106 -7.16 -13.15 2.52
N TYR A 107 -7.65 -14.07 3.36
CA TYR A 107 -7.23 -15.47 3.32
C TYR A 107 -7.78 -16.17 2.07
N GLY A 108 -6.93 -16.31 1.04
CA GLY A 108 -7.23 -17.12 -0.14
C GLY A 108 -7.11 -16.42 -1.49
N LEU A 109 -6.49 -15.24 -1.55
CA LEU A 109 -6.17 -14.60 -2.82
C LEU A 109 -5.22 -15.47 -3.65
N THR A 110 -5.48 -15.52 -4.95
CA THR A 110 -4.51 -15.99 -5.92
C THR A 110 -3.35 -15.00 -6.06
N PRO A 111 -2.16 -15.43 -6.54
CA PRO A 111 -1.04 -14.52 -6.74
C PRO A 111 -1.34 -13.32 -7.64
N ASP A 112 -2.25 -13.47 -8.61
CA ASP A 112 -2.66 -12.38 -9.51
C ASP A 112 -3.64 -11.42 -8.83
N GLU A 113 -4.53 -11.89 -7.95
CA GLU A 113 -5.42 -11.02 -7.16
C GLU A 113 -4.63 -10.20 -6.13
N GLU A 114 -3.67 -10.81 -5.45
CA GLU A 114 -2.76 -10.11 -4.51
C GLU A 114 -1.94 -9.04 -5.25
N ARG A 115 -1.34 -9.42 -6.39
CA ARG A 115 -0.62 -8.50 -7.28
C ARG A 115 -1.49 -7.34 -7.74
N ALA A 116 -2.73 -7.61 -8.17
CA ALA A 116 -3.66 -6.57 -8.59
C ALA A 116 -4.00 -5.63 -7.43
N ARG A 117 -4.16 -6.14 -6.20
CA ARG A 117 -4.43 -5.31 -5.01
C ARG A 117 -3.25 -4.40 -4.64
N ILE A 118 -2.04 -4.94 -4.62
CA ILE A 118 -0.84 -4.14 -4.34
C ILE A 118 -0.61 -3.11 -5.45
N LEU A 119 -0.87 -3.48 -6.71
CA LEU A 119 -0.81 -2.56 -7.84
C LEU A 119 -1.87 -1.46 -7.71
N PHE A 120 -3.09 -1.82 -7.30
CA PHE A 120 -4.16 -0.89 -7.00
C PHE A 120 -3.63 0.14 -5.99
N GLU A 121 -3.14 -0.27 -4.82
CA GLU A 121 -2.60 0.66 -3.82
C GLU A 121 -1.49 1.59 -4.35
N SER A 122 -0.59 1.04 -5.17
CA SER A 122 0.52 1.79 -5.79
C SER A 122 0.07 2.86 -6.78
N LEU A 123 -1.18 2.78 -7.24
CA LEU A 123 -1.78 3.73 -8.18
C LEU A 123 -2.57 4.86 -7.47
N GLY A 124 -2.64 4.87 -6.14
CA GLY A 124 -3.25 5.98 -5.37
C GLY A 124 -4.76 5.81 -5.12
N ILE A 125 -5.19 4.61 -4.77
CA ILE A 125 -6.61 4.22 -4.75
C ILE A 125 -7.50 4.90 -3.72
N PRO A 126 -8.83 4.77 -3.93
CA PRO A 126 -9.47 4.51 -5.23
C PRO A 126 -9.60 5.78 -6.09
N GLU A 127 -9.42 6.96 -5.49
CA GLU A 127 -9.76 8.26 -6.06
C GLU A 127 -8.89 8.64 -7.26
N ASN A 128 -7.66 8.11 -7.33
CA ASN A 128 -6.74 8.45 -8.40
C ASN A 128 -6.98 7.67 -9.70
N ILE A 129 -7.75 6.56 -9.68
CA ILE A 129 -7.87 5.68 -10.85
C ILE A 129 -9.16 5.95 -11.63
N ASN A 130 -9.00 6.42 -12.87
CA ASN A 130 -10.13 6.75 -13.75
C ASN A 130 -10.60 5.56 -14.58
N SER A 131 -9.66 4.81 -15.18
CA SER A 131 -9.98 3.64 -16.00
C SER A 131 -8.78 2.70 -16.15
N VAL A 132 -9.05 1.41 -16.33
CA VAL A 132 -8.03 0.38 -16.55
C VAL A 132 -8.35 -0.38 -17.85
N SER A 133 -7.33 -0.57 -18.69
CA SER A 133 -7.39 -1.29 -19.96
C SER A 133 -6.12 -2.10 -20.19
N VAL A 134 -6.03 -2.83 -21.31
CA VAL A 134 -4.87 -3.64 -21.68
C VAL A 134 -4.38 -3.23 -23.06
N LEU A 135 -3.06 -3.11 -23.22
CA LEU A 135 -2.41 -2.89 -24.51
C LEU A 135 -1.21 -3.83 -24.64
N GLY A 136 -1.36 -4.88 -25.44
CA GLY A 136 -0.30 -5.90 -25.58
C GLY A 136 -0.02 -6.60 -24.25
N THR A 137 1.19 -6.43 -23.74
CA THR A 137 1.65 -6.96 -22.44
C THR A 137 1.43 -5.99 -21.28
N ASP A 138 0.94 -4.78 -21.55
CA ASP A 138 0.81 -3.73 -20.55
C ASP A 138 -0.62 -3.66 -20.02
N VAL A 139 -0.73 -3.53 -18.69
CA VAL A 139 -1.90 -2.93 -18.06
C VAL A 139 -1.77 -1.42 -18.22
N VAL A 140 -2.78 -0.77 -18.78
CA VAL A 140 -2.81 0.68 -19.02
C VAL A 140 -3.83 1.33 -18.10
N VAL A 141 -3.35 2.18 -17.22
CA VAL A 141 -4.17 2.88 -16.21
C VAL A 141 -4.19 4.37 -16.50
N GLN A 142 -5.38 4.92 -16.70
CA GLN A 142 -5.59 6.37 -16.69
C GLN A 142 -5.77 6.81 -15.25
N VAL A 143 -4.90 7.70 -14.79
CA VAL A 143 -4.96 8.29 -13.44
C VAL A 143 -5.41 9.75 -13.49
N SER A 144 -5.78 10.31 -12.35
CA SER A 144 -6.12 11.72 -12.18
C SER A 144 -4.87 12.57 -11.95
N ASP A 145 -3.95 12.07 -11.13
CA ASP A 145 -2.67 12.67 -10.81
C ASP A 145 -1.56 11.61 -10.84
N ILE A 146 -0.56 11.83 -11.69
CA ILE A 146 0.57 10.93 -11.86
C ILE A 146 1.51 10.92 -10.64
N ASN A 147 1.48 11.97 -9.81
CA ASN A 147 2.32 12.10 -8.62
C ASN A 147 1.83 11.25 -7.44
N TRP A 148 0.60 10.73 -7.51
CA TRP A 148 0.07 9.77 -6.54
C TRP A 148 0.45 8.33 -6.88
N VAL A 149 0.98 8.10 -8.08
CA VAL A 149 1.47 6.80 -8.49
C VAL A 149 2.87 6.62 -7.96
N ASP A 150 3.08 5.55 -7.22
CA ASP A 150 4.37 5.25 -6.62
C ASP A 150 5.53 5.30 -7.62
N PRO A 151 6.73 5.69 -7.16
CA PRO A 151 7.94 5.59 -7.97
C PRO A 151 8.24 4.14 -8.38
N PHE A 152 8.89 3.97 -9.53
CA PHE A 152 9.12 2.65 -10.12
C PHE A 152 9.97 1.74 -9.21
N ASP A 153 10.99 2.30 -8.57
CA ASP A 153 11.86 1.60 -7.62
C ASP A 153 11.11 1.10 -6.38
N ILE A 154 10.10 1.83 -5.92
CA ILE A 154 9.22 1.38 -4.84
C ILE A 154 8.36 0.21 -5.31
N MET A 155 7.73 0.34 -6.48
CA MET A 155 6.88 -0.72 -7.03
C MET A 155 7.65 -2.00 -7.34
N LEU A 156 8.92 -1.90 -7.76
CA LEU A 156 9.82 -3.04 -7.92
C LEU A 156 10.13 -3.75 -6.60
N GLN A 157 10.34 -2.99 -5.51
CA GLN A 157 10.64 -3.56 -4.19
C GLN A 157 9.45 -4.31 -3.57
N LEU A 158 8.23 -4.07 -4.04
CA LEU A 158 7.04 -4.84 -3.63
C LEU A 158 7.00 -6.25 -4.23
N ASP A 159 7.92 -6.59 -5.15
CA ASP A 159 8.08 -7.90 -5.77
C ASP A 159 6.79 -8.48 -6.39
N ILE A 160 5.93 -7.61 -6.89
CA ILE A 160 4.67 -8.00 -7.56
C ILE A 160 4.88 -8.35 -9.04
N GLY A 161 6.11 -8.68 -9.43
CA GLY A 161 6.50 -9.09 -10.78
C GLY A 161 6.28 -8.04 -11.87
N ILE A 162 6.42 -6.75 -11.56
CA ILE A 162 6.47 -5.68 -12.55
C ILE A 162 7.79 -5.78 -13.32
N GLU A 163 7.71 -5.81 -14.65
CA GLU A 163 8.86 -5.90 -15.55
C GLU A 163 9.24 -4.53 -16.13
N GLY A 164 8.29 -3.60 -16.17
CA GLY A 164 8.53 -2.25 -16.66
C GLY A 164 7.37 -1.29 -16.37
N ILE A 165 7.70 -0.01 -16.19
CA ILE A 165 6.71 1.07 -16.08
C ILE A 165 7.10 2.19 -17.04
N ARG A 166 6.10 2.68 -17.78
CA ARG A 166 6.23 3.90 -18.58
C ARG A 166 5.07 4.84 -18.26
N LYS A 167 5.38 6.09 -17.92
CA LYS A 167 4.40 7.14 -17.65
C LYS A 167 4.37 8.11 -18.85
N VAL A 168 3.19 8.36 -19.42
CA VAL A 168 2.98 9.34 -20.50
C VAL A 168 1.72 10.13 -20.16
N ASP A 169 1.87 11.44 -19.97
CA ASP A 169 0.83 12.28 -19.39
C ASP A 169 0.27 11.64 -18.10
N ASN A 170 -1.04 11.49 -18.00
CA ASN A 170 -1.72 10.82 -16.89
C ASN A 170 -2.01 9.33 -17.17
N ARG A 171 -1.21 8.68 -18.02
CA ARG A 171 -1.32 7.24 -18.29
C ARG A 171 -0.09 6.49 -17.82
N VAL A 172 -0.34 5.40 -17.09
CA VAL A 172 0.67 4.47 -16.61
C VAL A 172 0.55 3.19 -17.42
N TYR A 173 1.63 2.80 -18.08
CA TYR A 173 1.79 1.53 -18.79
C TYR A 173 2.64 0.62 -17.93
N ILE A 174 2.11 -0.54 -17.56
CA ILE A 174 2.70 -1.44 -16.57
C ILE A 174 2.84 -2.80 -17.21
N THR A 175 4.07 -3.14 -17.59
CA THR A 175 4.40 -4.47 -18.13
C THR A 175 4.44 -5.45 -16.96
N ILE A 176 3.52 -6.42 -16.99
CA ILE A 176 3.31 -7.35 -15.88
C ILE A 176 2.71 -8.66 -16.41
N PRO A 177 3.04 -9.82 -15.82
CA PRO A 177 2.37 -11.08 -16.09
C PRO A 177 0.85 -10.99 -16.00
N ASN A 178 0.18 -11.78 -16.86
CA ASN A 178 -1.28 -11.92 -16.89
C ASN A 178 -2.05 -10.58 -16.97
N PRO A 179 -1.70 -9.64 -17.87
CA PRO A 179 -2.23 -8.28 -17.85
C PRO A 179 -3.75 -8.21 -18.00
N VAL A 180 -4.36 -9.17 -18.70
CA VAL A 180 -5.83 -9.29 -18.83
C VAL A 180 -6.49 -9.60 -17.49
N LEU A 181 -5.92 -10.52 -16.71
CA LEU A 181 -6.46 -10.88 -15.40
C LEU A 181 -6.24 -9.74 -14.40
N ILE A 182 -5.03 -9.16 -14.37
CA ILE A 182 -4.74 -8.00 -13.51
C ILE A 182 -5.66 -6.83 -13.80
N ALA A 183 -5.89 -6.49 -15.08
CA ALA A 183 -6.83 -5.45 -15.45
C ALA A 183 -8.27 -5.77 -15.03
N LYS A 184 -8.69 -7.04 -15.12
CA LYS A 184 -10.00 -7.49 -14.66
C LYS A 184 -10.16 -7.29 -13.15
N GLU A 185 -9.18 -7.74 -12.36
CA GLU A 185 -9.20 -7.60 -10.90
C GLU A 185 -9.16 -6.13 -10.44
N LEU A 186 -8.32 -5.30 -11.07
CA LEU A 186 -8.31 -3.86 -10.83
C LEU A 186 -9.69 -3.23 -11.07
N ASN A 187 -10.35 -3.58 -12.18
CA ASN A 187 -11.70 -3.08 -12.46
C ASN A 187 -12.73 -3.58 -11.42
N MET A 188 -12.58 -4.79 -10.88
CA MET A 188 -13.44 -5.26 -9.79
C MET A 188 -13.23 -4.46 -8.50
N LEU A 189 -11.98 -4.19 -8.13
CA LEU A 189 -11.64 -3.38 -6.96
C LEU A 189 -12.22 -1.96 -7.07
N ILE A 190 -12.04 -1.30 -8.21
CA ILE A 190 -12.64 0.03 -8.49
C ILE A 190 -14.15 0.00 -8.30
N ASN A 191 -14.83 -1.03 -8.81
CA ASN A 191 -16.28 -1.14 -8.72
C ASN A 191 -16.77 -1.46 -7.31
N LYS A 192 -16.01 -2.23 -6.52
CA LYS A 192 -16.30 -2.48 -5.10
C LYS A 192 -16.18 -1.18 -4.30
N SER A 193 -15.11 -0.41 -4.51
CA SER A 193 -14.88 0.86 -3.81
C SER A 193 -15.94 1.93 -4.08
N LYS A 194 -16.60 1.91 -5.25
CA LYS A 194 -17.71 2.83 -5.57
C LYS A 194 -19.05 2.48 -4.92
N LYS A 195 -19.18 1.29 -4.33
CA LYS A 195 -20.43 0.79 -3.72
C LYS A 195 -20.46 0.93 -2.19
N GLN A 196 -19.35 1.32 -1.59
CA GLN A 196 -19.23 1.67 -0.17
C GLN A 196 -19.44 3.19 -0.02
#